data_AF-A0AAD7WLT6-F1
#
_entry.id   AF-A0AAD7WLT6-F1
#
_cell.length_a   1.000
_cell.length_b   1.000
_cell.length_c   1.000
_cell.angle_alpha   90.00
_cell.angle_beta   90.00
_cell.angle_gamma   90.00
#
_symmetry.space_group_name_H-M   'P 1'
#
loop_
_entity.id
_entity.type
_entity.pdbx_description
1 polymer ?
#
loop_
_entity_poly.entity_id
_entity_poly.type
_entity_poly.pdbx_seq_one_letter_code
_entity_poly.pdbx_strand_id
1 'polypeptide(L)'
;MAMVKEPWSARQQRQLAFVSEFTTDIQHVAGKDNVVADCLSRSIVDAVNLGVDYGQMAADQASDPEVQALRAATTGLQLQEGDAWFDTLPWVLLGLRTAPKADLGASSAELVYGQPLHVPGEFLPSCSVPWSATCQLPVLRDGLKSFAPVPTTHHGLPRSPRSSRFG
;
A
#
# COMPACT_ATOMS: atom_id res chain seq x y z
N MET A 1 -25.17 40.65 -18.03
CA MET A 1 -25.29 39.19 -18.23
C MET A 1 -24.67 38.51 -17.03
N ALA A 2 -25.47 37.81 -16.21
CA ALA A 2 -24.99 37.14 -15.01
C ALA A 2 -24.32 35.81 -15.38
N MET A 3 -23.07 35.62 -14.98
CA MET A 3 -22.35 34.35 -15.14
C MET A 3 -23.00 33.31 -14.21
N VAL A 4 -23.72 32.35 -14.79
CA VAL A 4 -24.23 31.19 -14.06
C VAL A 4 -23.03 30.32 -13.71
N LYS A 5 -22.68 30.25 -12.43
CA LYS A 5 -21.59 29.41 -11.92
C LYS A 5 -22.03 27.95 -11.98
N GLU A 6 -21.21 27.09 -12.56
CA GLU A 6 -21.51 25.65 -12.64
C GLU A 6 -21.74 25.04 -11.24
N PRO A 7 -22.68 24.09 -11.11
CA PRO A 7 -22.94 23.41 -9.85
C PRO A 7 -21.73 22.57 -9.44
N TRP A 8 -21.37 22.65 -8.16
CA TRP A 8 -20.21 21.97 -7.60
C TRP A 8 -20.32 20.45 -7.74
N SER A 9 -19.23 19.76 -8.08
CA SER A 9 -19.22 18.29 -8.13
C SER A 9 -19.39 17.68 -6.73
N ALA A 10 -19.96 16.47 -6.66
CA ALA A 10 -20.13 15.75 -5.39
C ALA A 10 -18.80 15.57 -4.62
N ARG A 11 -17.68 15.46 -5.33
CA ARG A 11 -16.34 15.40 -4.74
C ARG A 11 -15.95 16.73 -4.09
N GLN A 12 -16.11 17.85 -4.81
CA GLN A 12 -15.80 19.18 -4.28
C GLN A 12 -16.69 19.52 -3.08
N GLN A 13 -17.98 19.16 -3.13
CA GLN A 13 -18.91 19.41 -2.02
C GLN A 13 -18.50 18.66 -0.75
N ARG A 14 -18.15 17.37 -0.84
CA ARG A 14 -17.67 16.59 0.31
C ARG A 14 -16.35 17.12 0.86
N GLN A 15 -15.43 17.50 -0.04
CA GLN A 15 -14.15 18.07 0.36
C GLN A 15 -14.32 19.40 1.10
N LEU A 16 -15.19 20.29 0.60
CA LEU A 16 -15.50 21.53 1.30
C LEU A 16 -16.16 21.29 2.66
N ALA A 17 -17.10 20.35 2.74
CA ALA A 17 -17.75 20.00 4.00
C ALA A 17 -16.72 19.54 5.04
N PHE A 18 -15.77 18.69 4.63
CA PHE A 18 -14.67 18.26 5.48
C PHE A 18 -13.77 19.42 5.91
N VAL A 19 -13.35 20.30 4.98
CA VAL A 19 -12.50 21.46 5.32
C VAL A 19 -13.20 22.42 6.29
N SER A 20 -14.52 22.58 6.15
CA SER A 20 -15.33 23.43 7.03
C SER A 20 -15.47 22.90 8.47
N GLU A 21 -15.22 21.60 8.68
CA GLU A 21 -15.22 20.99 10.02
C GLU A 21 -14.02 21.47 10.85
N PHE A 22 -12.88 21.70 10.21
CA PHE A 22 -11.62 22.07 10.87
C PHE A 22 -11.28 23.56 10.79
N THR A 23 -11.85 24.28 9.81
CA THR A 23 -11.54 25.69 9.57
C THR A 23 -12.81 26.46 9.22
N THR A 24 -13.15 27.47 10.03
CA THR A 24 -14.36 28.30 9.84
C THR A 24 -14.08 29.64 9.17
N ASP A 25 -12.81 30.05 9.10
CA ASP A 25 -12.38 31.31 8.51
C ASP A 25 -11.50 31.05 7.28
N ILE A 26 -12.08 31.15 6.08
CA ILE A 26 -11.38 30.96 4.80
C ILE A 26 -11.28 32.31 4.12
N GLN A 27 -10.10 32.93 4.24
CA GLN A 27 -9.78 34.19 3.58
C GLN A 27 -9.11 33.91 2.22
N HIS A 28 -9.58 34.59 1.18
CA HIS A 28 -8.96 34.51 -0.14
C HIS A 28 -7.71 35.40 -0.19
N VAL A 29 -6.55 34.78 -0.38
CA VAL A 29 -5.28 35.47 -0.61
C VAL A 29 -5.00 35.45 -2.11
N ALA A 30 -4.90 36.63 -2.74
CA ALA A 30 -4.55 36.74 -4.15
C ALA A 30 -3.16 36.13 -4.41
N GLY A 31 -2.93 35.55 -5.58
CA GLY A 31 -1.69 34.82 -5.88
C GLY A 31 -0.40 35.62 -5.65
N LYS A 32 -0.44 36.95 -5.87
CA LYS A 32 0.71 37.85 -5.61
C LYS A 32 1.07 37.95 -4.12
N ASP A 33 0.08 37.81 -3.25
CA ASP A 33 0.24 37.89 -1.79
C ASP A 33 0.39 36.50 -1.16
N ASN A 34 0.13 35.43 -1.92
CA ASN A 34 0.35 34.05 -1.50
C ASN A 34 1.81 33.63 -1.70
N VAL A 35 2.72 34.40 -1.10
CA VAL A 35 4.17 34.23 -1.23
C VAL A 35 4.60 32.83 -0.82
N VAL A 36 3.96 32.23 0.19
CA VAL A 36 4.29 30.87 0.64
C VAL A 36 3.93 29.84 -0.43
N ALA A 37 2.73 29.89 -1.00
CA ALA A 37 2.37 28.97 -2.08
C ALA A 37 3.15 29.25 -3.37
N ASP A 38 3.47 30.51 -3.66
CA ASP A 38 4.30 30.89 -4.81
C ASP A 38 5.74 30.39 -4.63
N CYS A 39 6.34 30.51 -3.45
CA CYS A 39 7.66 29.95 -3.13
C CYS A 39 7.69 28.42 -3.15
N LEU A 40 6.65 27.75 -2.63
CA LEU A 40 6.57 26.28 -2.62
C LEU A 40 6.19 25.69 -3.98
N SER A 41 5.44 26.42 -4.82
CA SER A 41 5.16 25.99 -6.20
C SER A 41 6.32 26.30 -7.15
N ARG A 42 7.13 27.32 -6.84
CA ARG A 42 8.39 27.64 -7.50
C ARG A 42 9.59 26.97 -6.87
N SER A 43 9.41 26.11 -5.87
CA SER A 43 10.47 25.16 -5.56
C SER A 43 10.59 24.32 -6.82
N ILE A 44 11.54 24.69 -7.68
CA ILE A 44 12.19 23.74 -8.54
C ILE A 44 12.49 22.61 -7.56
N VAL A 45 12.08 21.39 -7.88
CA VAL A 45 12.67 20.20 -7.30
C VAL A 45 14.13 20.14 -7.80
N ASP A 46 14.85 21.26 -7.68
CA ASP A 46 16.28 21.33 -7.72
C ASP A 46 16.60 20.76 -6.38
N ALA A 47 17.16 19.56 -6.45
CA ALA A 47 17.59 18.77 -5.33
C ALA A 47 18.02 19.68 -4.19
N VAL A 48 17.59 19.38 -2.97
CA VAL A 48 18.37 19.77 -1.80
C VAL A 48 19.81 19.45 -2.17
N ASN A 49 20.63 20.47 -2.43
CA ASN A 49 21.99 20.25 -2.88
C ASN A 49 22.74 19.82 -1.64
N LEU A 50 22.68 18.52 -1.35
CA LEU A 50 23.27 17.89 -0.18
C LEU A 50 24.80 17.94 -0.22
N GLY A 51 25.39 18.63 -1.21
CA GLY A 51 26.81 18.57 -1.54
C GLY A 51 27.22 17.21 -2.10
N VAL A 52 26.25 16.41 -2.54
CA VAL A 52 26.45 15.04 -3.03
C VAL A 52 26.56 15.09 -4.54
N ASP A 53 27.75 14.77 -5.05
CA ASP A 53 27.99 14.59 -6.48
C ASP A 53 27.52 13.19 -6.91
N TYR A 54 26.30 13.12 -7.45
CA TYR A 54 25.71 11.88 -7.94
C TYR A 54 26.47 11.28 -9.12
N GLY A 55 27.18 12.09 -9.90
CA GLY A 55 28.00 11.61 -11.01
C GLY A 55 29.23 10.85 -10.52
N GLN A 56 29.91 11.38 -9.50
CA GLN A 56 31.03 10.69 -8.85
C GLN A 56 30.54 9.43 -8.13
N MET A 57 29.43 9.49 -7.39
CA MET A 57 28.87 8.31 -6.75
C MET A 57 28.52 7.19 -7.74
N ALA A 58 27.96 7.54 -8.90
CA ALA A 58 27.66 6.56 -9.93
C ALA A 58 28.94 5.95 -10.53
N ALA A 59 29.99 6.74 -10.72
CA ALA A 59 31.29 6.26 -11.19
C ALA A 59 31.94 5.31 -10.17
N ASP A 60 31.91 5.68 -8.88
CA ASP A 60 32.42 4.86 -7.79
C ASP A 60 31.66 3.51 -7.72
N GLN A 61 30.33 3.54 -7.77
CA GLN A 61 29.48 2.35 -7.79
C GLN A 61 29.75 1.43 -9.00
N ALA A 62 30.10 1.99 -10.16
CA ALA A 62 30.44 1.19 -11.34
C ALA A 62 31.78 0.45 -11.18
N SER A 63 32.72 1.04 -10.45
CA SER A 63 34.03 0.47 -10.16
C SER A 63 34.06 -0.46 -8.94
N ASP A 64 33.00 -0.44 -8.13
CA ASP A 64 32.93 -1.18 -6.86
C ASP A 64 32.82 -2.70 -7.09
N PRO A 65 33.77 -3.51 -6.57
CA PRO A 65 33.74 -4.95 -6.70
C PRO A 65 32.54 -5.61 -5.99
N GLU A 66 32.01 -5.01 -4.93
CA GLU A 66 30.82 -5.53 -4.23
C GLU A 66 29.58 -5.40 -5.09
N VAL A 67 29.41 -4.25 -5.77
CA VAL A 67 28.32 -4.03 -6.71
C VAL A 67 28.39 -5.01 -7.88
N GLN A 68 29.59 -5.30 -8.38
CA GLN A 68 29.79 -6.32 -9.43
C GLN A 68 29.45 -7.73 -8.94
N ALA A 69 29.81 -8.08 -7.71
CA ALA A 69 29.44 -9.36 -7.12
C ALA A 69 27.92 -9.49 -6.97
N LEU A 70 27.22 -8.42 -6.57
CA LEU A 70 25.76 -8.40 -6.46
C LEU A 70 25.06 -8.56 -7.82
N ARG A 71 25.64 -8.02 -8.90
CA ARG A 71 25.14 -8.26 -10.27
C ARG A 71 25.24 -9.73 -10.68
N ALA A 72 26.32 -10.40 -10.27
CA ALA A 72 26.55 -11.80 -10.59
C ALA A 72 25.84 -12.78 -9.63
N ALA A 73 25.35 -12.30 -8.48
CA ALA A 73 24.74 -13.14 -7.47
C ALA A 73 23.31 -13.55 -7.84
N THR A 74 23.08 -14.86 -7.94
CA THR A 74 21.74 -15.42 -8.13
C THR A 74 21.04 -15.55 -6.77
N THR A 75 20.58 -14.43 -6.21
CA THR A 75 19.73 -14.42 -5.01
C THR A 75 18.30 -14.03 -5.36
N GLY A 76 17.39 -14.07 -4.37
CA GLY A 76 16.02 -13.59 -4.55
C GLY A 76 15.91 -12.08 -4.80
N LEU A 77 16.98 -11.32 -4.60
CA LEU A 77 17.08 -9.90 -4.92
C LEU A 77 18.06 -9.72 -6.08
N GLN A 78 17.58 -9.14 -7.17
CA GLN A 78 18.39 -8.85 -8.35
C GLN A 78 18.60 -7.34 -8.48
N LEU A 79 19.84 -6.93 -8.73
CA LEU A 79 20.12 -5.54 -9.08
C LEU A 79 19.51 -5.25 -10.45
N GLN A 80 18.67 -4.21 -10.53
CA GLN A 80 18.03 -3.80 -11.77
C GLN A 80 18.56 -2.45 -12.21
N GLU A 81 19.08 -2.39 -13.43
CA GLU A 81 19.52 -1.17 -14.09
C GLU A 81 18.45 -0.74 -15.09
N GLY A 82 17.89 0.45 -14.92
CA GLY A 82 16.91 0.99 -15.86
C GLY A 82 16.21 2.25 -15.37
N ASP A 83 15.77 3.05 -16.32
CA ASP A 83 15.13 4.34 -16.06
C ASP A 83 13.68 4.19 -15.54
N ALA A 84 13.09 3.00 -15.65
CA ALA A 84 11.73 2.66 -15.22
C ALA A 84 11.65 2.24 -13.73
N TRP A 85 12.48 2.83 -12.87
CA TRP A 85 12.54 2.49 -11.44
C TRP A 85 11.22 2.72 -10.69
N PHE A 86 10.37 3.63 -11.18
CA PHE A 86 9.07 3.96 -10.58
C PHE A 86 8.07 2.80 -10.63
N ASP A 87 8.19 1.89 -11.60
CA ASP A 87 7.31 0.73 -11.71
C ASP A 87 7.66 -0.36 -10.66
N THR A 88 8.92 -0.44 -10.26
CA THR A 88 9.41 -1.43 -9.30
C THR A 88 9.53 -0.89 -7.88
N LEU A 89 9.59 0.44 -7.71
CA LEU A 89 9.68 1.12 -6.43
C LEU A 89 8.61 0.68 -5.41
N PRO A 90 7.32 0.52 -5.74
CA PRO A 90 6.31 0.10 -4.76
C PRO A 90 6.64 -1.26 -4.15
N TRP A 91 7.16 -2.19 -4.96
CA TRP A 91 7.53 -3.53 -4.53
C TRP A 91 8.79 -3.52 -3.67
N VAL A 92 9.79 -2.70 -4.03
CA VAL A 92 11.01 -2.52 -3.24
C VAL A 92 10.69 -1.93 -1.87
N LEU A 93 9.90 -0.86 -1.81
CA LEU A 93 9.49 -0.25 -0.55
C LEU A 93 8.64 -1.19 0.30
N LEU A 94 7.80 -2.02 -0.32
CA LEU A 94 7.05 -3.05 0.39
C LEU A 94 8.01 -4.05 1.05
N GLY A 95 8.97 -4.59 0.29
CA GLY A 95 9.99 -5.51 0.81
C GLY A 95 10.82 -4.90 1.94
N LEU A 96 11.25 -3.64 1.81
CA LEU A 96 11.98 -2.93 2.87
C LEU A 96 11.15 -2.72 4.15
N ARG A 97 9.83 -2.53 4.02
CA ARG A 97 8.94 -2.33 5.17
C ARG A 97 8.60 -3.61 5.89
N THR A 98 8.56 -4.74 5.18
CA THR A 98 8.22 -6.06 5.75
C THR A 98 9.44 -6.89 6.13
N ALA A 99 10.65 -6.52 5.69
CA ALA A 99 11.87 -7.19 6.12
C ALA A 99 12.11 -7.01 7.63
N PRO A 100 12.32 -8.11 8.39
CA PRO A 100 12.64 -8.02 9.81
C PRO A 100 14.05 -7.44 9.99
N LYS A 101 14.19 -6.44 10.86
CA LYS A 101 15.51 -5.88 11.19
C LYS A 101 16.16 -6.75 12.27
N ALA A 102 17.36 -7.29 12.00
CA ALA A 102 18.03 -8.25 12.88
C ALA A 102 18.25 -7.73 14.32
N ASP A 103 18.47 -6.43 14.49
CA ASP A 103 18.70 -5.81 15.81
C ASP A 103 17.44 -5.78 16.69
N LEU A 104 16.26 -5.71 16.07
CA LEU A 104 14.97 -5.53 16.76
C LEU A 104 14.10 -6.79 16.73
N GLY A 105 14.40 -7.73 15.83
CA GLY A 105 13.58 -8.94 15.62
C GLY A 105 12.20 -8.67 15.01
N ALA A 106 11.89 -7.41 14.67
CA ALA A 106 10.60 -6.97 14.14
C ALA A 106 10.79 -6.14 12.85
N SER A 107 9.77 -6.13 12.00
CA SER A 107 9.74 -5.29 10.79
C SER A 107 9.18 -3.89 11.06
N SER A 108 9.47 -2.93 10.18
CA SER A 108 8.93 -1.57 10.32
C SER A 108 7.40 -1.55 10.22
N ALA A 109 6.85 -2.38 9.34
CA ALA A 109 5.41 -2.59 9.22
C ALA A 109 4.80 -3.17 10.51
N GLU A 110 5.46 -4.16 11.10
CA GLU A 110 5.00 -4.79 12.33
C GLU A 110 4.99 -3.83 13.53
N LEU A 111 6.00 -2.96 13.64
CA LEU A 111 6.01 -1.94 14.69
C LEU A 111 4.88 -0.91 14.54
N VAL A 112 4.48 -0.60 13.31
CA VAL A 112 3.41 0.37 13.04
C VAL A 112 2.02 -0.26 13.20
N TYR A 113 1.84 -1.50 12.72
CA TYR A 113 0.53 -2.15 12.66
C TYR A 113 0.30 -3.19 13.77
N GLY A 114 1.33 -3.47 14.59
CA GLY A 114 1.30 -4.43 15.69
C GLY A 114 1.30 -5.90 15.27
N GLN A 115 1.45 -6.19 13.97
CA GLN A 115 1.44 -7.54 13.41
C GLN A 115 2.25 -7.60 12.10
N PRO A 116 2.87 -8.74 11.75
CA PRO A 116 3.60 -8.89 10.50
C PRO A 116 2.65 -8.77 9.30
N LEU A 117 3.06 -7.98 8.30
CA LEU A 117 2.29 -7.77 7.08
C LEU A 117 2.50 -8.94 6.12
N HIS A 118 1.46 -9.75 5.92
CA HIS A 118 1.52 -10.86 4.98
C HIS A 118 1.43 -10.39 3.52
N VAL A 119 2.55 -10.48 2.81
CA VAL A 119 2.64 -10.13 1.39
C VAL A 119 2.23 -11.35 0.54
N PRO A 120 1.43 -11.17 -0.53
CA PRO A 120 1.12 -12.25 -1.46
C PRO A 120 2.42 -12.84 -2.05
N GLY A 121 2.82 -14.00 -1.55
CA GLY A 121 4.11 -14.65 -1.83
C GLY A 121 4.71 -15.34 -0.60
N GLU A 122 4.49 -14.80 0.60
CA GLU A 122 4.91 -15.39 1.88
C GLU A 122 4.13 -16.67 2.23
N PHE A 123 2.97 -16.86 1.62
CA PHE A 123 2.11 -18.04 1.83
C PHE A 123 2.61 -19.32 1.16
N LEU A 124 3.62 -19.24 0.29
CA LEU A 124 4.10 -20.38 -0.47
C LEU A 124 5.37 -20.93 0.20
N PRO A 125 5.31 -22.11 0.85
CA PRO A 125 6.53 -22.75 1.34
C PRO A 125 7.50 -22.90 0.16
N SER A 126 8.79 -22.58 0.37
CA SER A 126 9.84 -22.80 -0.62
C SER A 126 9.89 -24.28 -0.96
N CYS A 127 9.21 -24.64 -2.05
CA CYS A 127 8.89 -26.02 -2.37
C CYS A 127 10.17 -26.69 -2.89
N SER A 128 10.88 -27.42 -2.03
CA SER A 128 12.08 -28.19 -2.41
C SER A 128 11.76 -29.47 -3.18
N VAL A 129 10.47 -29.75 -3.42
CA VAL A 129 9.97 -30.89 -4.18
C VAL A 129 9.07 -30.41 -5.33
N PRO A 130 9.01 -31.12 -6.47
CA PRO A 130 8.08 -30.79 -7.53
C PRO A 130 6.65 -30.81 -6.99
N TRP A 131 5.93 -29.71 -7.20
CA TRP A 131 4.53 -29.60 -6.82
C TRP A 131 3.72 -30.76 -7.45
N SER A 132 3.04 -31.55 -6.63
CA SER A 132 2.14 -32.61 -7.08
C SER A 132 0.79 -32.44 -6.42
N ALA A 133 -0.19 -32.02 -7.24
CA ALA A 133 -1.56 -31.80 -6.81
C ALA A 133 -2.15 -33.02 -6.08
N THR A 134 -1.77 -34.24 -6.49
CA THR A 134 -2.25 -35.50 -5.89
C THR A 134 -1.81 -35.67 -4.43
N CYS A 135 -0.62 -35.17 -4.08
CA CYS A 135 -0.07 -35.28 -2.73
C CYS A 135 -0.63 -34.22 -1.77
N GLN A 136 -1.08 -33.07 -2.28
CA GLN A 136 -1.45 -31.90 -1.48
C GLN A 136 -2.97 -31.70 -1.34
N LEU A 137 -3.76 -32.24 -2.27
CA LEU A 137 -5.22 -32.20 -2.21
C LEU A 137 -5.83 -32.81 -0.92
N PRO A 138 -5.30 -33.91 -0.34
CA PRO A 138 -5.83 -34.44 0.91
C PRO A 138 -5.65 -33.46 2.08
N VAL A 139 -4.46 -32.87 2.19
CA VAL A 139 -4.11 -31.90 3.26
C VAL A 139 -4.96 -30.63 3.14
N LEU A 140 -5.14 -30.11 1.93
CA LEU A 140 -6.00 -28.95 1.68
C LEU A 140 -7.48 -29.23 1.96
N ARG A 141 -7.97 -30.43 1.61
CA ARG A 141 -9.34 -30.84 1.93
C ARG A 141 -9.55 -30.97 3.43
N ASP A 142 -8.58 -31.50 4.17
CA ASP A 142 -8.69 -31.61 5.62
C ASP A 142 -8.59 -30.25 6.32
N GLY A 143 -7.75 -29.34 5.79
CA GLY A 143 -7.71 -27.94 6.21
C GLY A 143 -9.04 -27.22 5.95
N LEU A 144 -9.61 -27.32 4.75
CA LEU A 144 -10.90 -26.69 4.42
C LEU A 144 -12.08 -27.25 5.22
N LYS A 145 -12.07 -28.53 5.60
CA LYS A 145 -13.08 -29.11 6.50
C LYS A 145 -13.04 -28.49 7.91
N SER A 146 -11.87 -28.03 8.35
CA SER A 146 -11.74 -27.34 9.64
C SER A 146 -12.36 -25.94 9.65
N PHE A 147 -12.52 -25.32 8.47
CA PHE A 147 -13.18 -24.04 8.28
C PHE A 147 -14.69 -24.16 8.04
N ALA A 148 -15.31 -25.30 8.41
CA ALA A 148 -16.75 -25.48 8.24
C ALA A 148 -17.51 -24.31 8.91
N PRO A 149 -18.43 -23.65 8.17
CA PRO A 149 -19.12 -22.46 8.68
C PRO A 149 -19.95 -22.83 9.92
N VAL A 150 -19.77 -22.05 10.99
CA VAL A 150 -20.57 -22.17 12.21
C VAL A 150 -22.03 -21.88 11.87
N PRO A 151 -22.98 -22.75 12.23
CA PRO A 151 -24.41 -22.51 11.99
C PRO A 151 -24.81 -21.19 12.66
N THR A 152 -25.33 -20.26 11.86
CA THR A 152 -25.85 -18.99 12.40
C THR A 152 -27.12 -19.27 13.21
N THR A 153 -27.23 -18.66 14.39
CA THR A 153 -28.44 -18.74 15.22
C THR A 153 -29.58 -18.04 14.49
N HIS A 154 -30.56 -18.83 14.05
CA HIS A 154 -31.81 -18.31 13.48
C HIS A 154 -32.64 -17.64 14.58
N HIS A 155 -32.52 -16.33 14.74
CA HIS A 155 -33.47 -15.52 15.53
C HIS A 155 -34.72 -15.19 14.71
N GLY A 156 -35.45 -16.22 14.29
CA GLY A 156 -36.80 -16.08 13.75
C GLY A 156 -37.80 -16.57 14.78
N LEU A 157 -38.58 -15.68 15.38
CA LEU A 157 -39.71 -16.08 16.22
C LEU A 157 -40.67 -16.96 15.40
N PRO A 158 -41.23 -18.05 15.97
CA PRO A 158 -42.20 -18.87 15.27
C PRO A 158 -43.44 -18.03 14.98
N ARG A 159 -43.71 -17.78 13.69
CA ARG A 159 -44.97 -17.20 13.23
C ARG A 159 -46.08 -18.18 13.61
N SER A 160 -46.93 -17.80 14.56
CA SER A 160 -48.16 -18.52 14.87
C SER A 160 -49.04 -18.59 13.61
N PRO A 161 -49.64 -19.75 13.28
CA PRO A 161 -50.53 -19.85 12.14
C PRO A 161 -51.81 -19.06 12.41
N ARG A 162 -52.12 -18.07 11.56
CA ARG A 162 -53.46 -17.46 11.53
C ARG A 162 -54.44 -18.52 11.02
N SER A 163 -55.33 -18.96 11.90
CA SER A 163 -56.55 -19.69 11.52
C SER A 163 -57.40 -18.78 10.63
N SER A 164 -57.40 -19.01 9.32
CA SER A 164 -58.43 -18.47 8.43
C SER A 164 -59.66 -19.37 8.51
N ARG A 165 -60.61 -18.99 9.36
CA ARG A 165 -62.00 -19.44 9.25
C ARG A 165 -62.64 -18.61 8.15
N PHE A 166 -62.85 -19.19 6.97
CA PHE A 166 -63.81 -18.68 5.99
C PHE A 166 -65.07 -19.53 6.10
N GLY A 167 -66.19 -18.87 6.39
CA GLY A 167 -67.54 -19.36 6.14
C GLY A 167 -68.05 -18.87 4.80
#